data_AF-A0A7M2YUP1-F1
#
_entry.id   AF-A0A7M2YUP1-F1
#
_cell.length_a   1.000
_cell.length_b   1.000
_cell.length_c   1.000
_cell.angle_alpha   90.00
_cell.angle_beta   90.00
_cell.angle_gamma   90.00
#
_symmetry.space_group_name_H-M   'P 1'
#
loop_
_entity.id
_entity.type
_entity.pdbx_description
1 polymer ?
#
loop_
_entity_poly.entity_id
_entity_poly.type
_entity_poly.pdbx_seq_one_letter_code
_entity_poly.pdbx_strand_id
1 'polypeptide(L)' 'MKRLQIMIDEDLDEALEREARIGGTSKAALIRAYVRDRLEPLPPIDEDPLWELVGAFEGGPGDSTSTDEVVYGSRA' A
#
# COMPACT_ATOMS: atom_id res chain seq x y z
N MET A 1 22.00 9.70 -9.98
CA MET A 1 21.07 9.42 -11.11
C MET A 1 21.87 8.79 -12.25
N LYS A 2 21.46 7.63 -12.76
CA LYS A 2 22.02 7.01 -13.97
C LYS A 2 20.93 7.01 -15.06
N ARG A 3 21.29 7.28 -16.32
CA ARG A 3 20.35 7.24 -17.44
C ARG A 3 20.15 5.79 -17.87
N LEU A 4 18.91 5.33 -17.91
CA LEU A 4 18.51 3.99 -18.33
C LEU A 4 17.56 4.10 -19.53
N GLN A 5 17.74 3.26 -20.55
CA GLN A 5 16.77 3.03 -21.60
C GLN A 5 16.24 1.61 -21.45
N ILE A 6 14.92 1.45 -21.48
CA ILE A 6 14.24 0.16 -21.45
C ILE A 6 13.18 0.17 -22.55
N MET A 7 12.96 -0.99 -23.16
CA MET A 7 11.79 -1.23 -23.99
C MET A 7 10.69 -1.77 -23.09
N ILE A 8 9.49 -1.21 -23.22
CA ILE A 8 8.28 -1.70 -22.56
C ILE A 8 7.19 -1.83 -23.62
N ASP A 9 6.22 -2.68 -23.36
CA ASP A 9 5.07 -2.83 -24.23
C ASP A 9 4.20 -1.56 -24.19
N GLU A 10 3.48 -1.31 -25.28
CA GLU A 10 2.67 -0.09 -25.46
C GLU A 10 1.54 0.00 -24.42
N ASP A 11 0.92 -1.13 -24.09
CA ASP A 11 -0.14 -1.23 -23.09
C ASP A 11 0.32 -0.82 -21.69
N LEU A 12 1.58 -1.15 -21.36
CA LEU A 12 2.25 -0.71 -20.15
C LEU A 12 2.51 0.80 -20.15
N ASP A 13 2.96 1.40 -21.25
CA ASP A 13 3.13 2.86 -21.32
C ASP A 13 1.79 3.60 -21.19
N GLU A 14 0.74 3.09 -21.81
CA GLU A 14 -0.62 3.64 -21.68
C GLU A 14 -1.13 3.55 -20.24
N ALA A 15 -0.91 2.42 -19.57
CA ALA A 15 -1.28 2.24 -18.16
C ALA A 15 -0.52 3.21 -17.25
N LEU A 16 0.79 3.34 -17.44
CA LEU A 16 1.63 4.30 -16.72
C LEU A 16 1.17 5.73 -16.95
N GLU A 17 0.72 6.08 -18.17
CA GLU A 17 0.21 7.41 -18.46
C GLU A 17 -1.08 7.73 -17.72
N ARG A 18 -2.02 6.77 -17.69
CA ARG A 18 -3.28 6.94 -16.95
C ARG A 18 -2.99 7.12 -15.46
N GLU A 19 -2.15 6.27 -14.88
CA GLU A 19 -1.80 6.32 -13.45
C GLU A 19 -1.11 7.64 -13.09
N ALA A 20 -0.15 8.06 -13.93
CA ALA A 20 0.59 9.31 -13.74
C ALA A 20 -0.35 10.53 -13.77
N ARG A 21 -1.35 10.52 -14.65
CA ARG A 21 -2.36 11.57 -14.76
C ARG A 21 -3.25 11.64 -13.51
N ILE A 22 -3.69 10.48 -13.01
CA ILE A 22 -4.52 10.40 -11.79
C ILE A 22 -3.71 10.88 -10.57
N GLY A 23 -2.46 10.43 -10.44
CA GLY A 23 -1.58 10.79 -9.33
C GLY A 23 -0.93 12.16 -9.45
N GLY A 24 -1.15 12.92 -10.54
CA GLY A 24 -0.52 14.22 -10.76
C GLY A 24 1.01 14.17 -10.80
N THR A 25 1.58 13.05 -11.23
CA THR A 25 3.02 12.79 -11.25
C THR A 25 3.53 12.52 -12.65
N SER A 26 4.85 12.45 -12.84
CA SER A 26 5.43 12.07 -14.13
C SER A 26 5.52 10.55 -14.27
N LYS A 27 5.39 10.02 -15.49
CA LYS A 27 5.61 8.57 -15.77
C LYS A 27 6.93 8.08 -15.18
N ALA A 28 8.00 8.86 -15.33
CA ALA A 28 9.32 8.51 -14.80
C ALA A 28 9.37 8.49 -13.25
N ALA A 29 8.61 9.35 -12.56
CA ALA A 29 8.50 9.30 -11.11
C ALA A 29 7.74 8.07 -10.65
N LEU A 30 6.66 7.71 -11.35
CA LEU A 30 5.88 6.52 -11.08
C LEU A 30 6.70 5.23 -11.28
N ILE A 31 7.45 5.12 -12.38
CA ILE A 31 8.36 3.98 -12.63
C ILE A 31 9.40 3.86 -11.51
N ARG A 32 10.00 4.98 -11.07
CA ARG A 32 10.96 4.95 -9.96
C ARG A 32 10.32 4.50 -8.66
N ALA A 33 9.07 4.91 -8.39
CA ALA A 33 8.34 4.49 -7.20
C ALA A 33 8.08 2.98 -7.23
N TYR A 34 7.58 2.43 -8.35
CA TYR A 34 7.34 0.98 -8.48
C TYR A 34 8.61 0.14 -8.40
N VAL A 35 9.68 0.59 -9.04
CA VAL A 35 10.97 -0.10 -8.95
C VAL A 35 11.51 -0.06 -7.53
N ARG A 36 11.34 1.07 -6.81
CA ARG A 36 11.75 1.19 -5.41
C ARG A 36 10.92 0.29 -4.52
N ASP A 37 9.60 0.38 -4.59
CA ASP A 37 8.65 -0.39 -3.78
C ASP A 37 8.89 -1.90 -3.92
N ARG A 38 9.22 -2.37 -5.13
CA ARG A 38 9.46 -3.81 -5.36
C ARG A 38 10.82 -4.31 -4.91
N LEU A 39 11.83 -3.44 -4.88
CA LEU A 39 13.23 -3.79 -4.59
C LEU A 39 13.68 -3.43 -3.18
N GLU A 40 13.02 -2.48 -2.51
CA GLU A 40 13.28 -2.20 -1.11
C GLU A 40 12.67 -3.32 -0.26
N PRO A 41 13.47 -3.99 0.58
CA PRO A 41 12.91 -4.88 1.57
C PRO A 41 12.00 -4.06 2.49
N LEU A 42 10.84 -4.64 2.85
CA LEU A 42 10.01 -4.05 3.90
C LEU A 42 10.88 -3.80 5.13
N PRO A 43 10.78 -2.62 5.76
CA PRO A 43 11.49 -2.39 7.00
C PRO A 43 11.09 -3.47 8.02
N PRO A 44 12.00 -3.86 8.92
CA PRO A 44 11.64 -4.65 10.08
C PRO A 44 10.40 -4.06 10.76
N ILE A 45 9.50 -4.90 11.26
CA ILE A 45 8.23 -4.47 11.85
C ILE A 45 8.45 -3.49 13.02
N ASP A 46 9.56 -3.63 13.74
CA ASP A 46 9.99 -2.73 14.82
C ASP A 46 10.41 -1.33 14.35
N GLU A 47 10.64 -1.14 13.05
CA GLU A 47 10.94 0.15 12.44
C GLU A 47 9.71 0.78 11.74
N ASP A 48 8.53 0.12 11.78
CA ASP A 48 7.28 0.67 11.24
C ASP A 48 6.79 1.83 12.12
N PRO A 49 6.56 3.04 11.58
CA PRO A 49 5.98 4.16 12.33
C PRO A 49 4.63 3.85 13.00
N LEU A 50 3.88 2.87 12.49
CA LEU A 50 2.61 2.41 13.06
C LEU A 50 2.82 1.35 14.15
N TRP A 51 4.03 0.82 14.33
CA TRP A 51 4.33 -0.16 15.38
C TRP A 51 4.09 0.42 16.77
N GLU A 52 4.37 1.70 16.98
CA GLU A 52 4.09 2.40 18.24
C GLU A 52 2.59 2.48 18.56
N LEU A 53 1.72 2.32 17.55
CA LEU A 53 0.26 2.30 17.73
C LEU A 53 -0.23 0.95 18.27
N VAL A 54 0.55 -0.12 18.07
CA VAL A 54 0.20 -1.47 18.55
C VAL A 54 0.28 -1.49 20.06
N GLY A 55 -0.87 -1.66 20.72
CA GLY A 55 -0.98 -1.60 22.18
C GLY A 55 -1.08 -0.18 22.77
N ALA A 56 -1.08 0.87 21.94
CA ALA A 56 -1.33 2.25 22.38
C ALA A 56 -2.78 2.47 22.84
N PHE A 57 -3.69 1.58 22.43
CA PHE A 57 -5.08 1.55 22.89
C PHE A 57 -5.34 0.25 23.64
N GLU A 58 -5.91 0.37 24.84
CA GLU A 58 -6.46 -0.76 25.55
C GLU A 58 -7.81 -1.13 24.92
N GLY A 59 -7.93 -2.38 24.48
CA GLY A 59 -9.16 -2.93 23.90
C GLY A 59 -9.25 -4.42 24.19
N GLY A 60 -10.28 -4.83 24.91
CA GLY A 60 -10.64 -6.20 25.18
C GLY A 60 -11.65 -6.75 24.17
N PRO A 61 -11.86 -8.09 24.12
CA PRO A 61 -12.81 -8.73 23.22
C PRO A 61 -14.27 -8.24 23.31
N GLY A 62 -14.62 -7.47 24.33
CA GLY A 62 -15.96 -6.88 24.54
C GLY A 62 -16.06 -5.38 24.25
N ASP A 63 -14.96 -4.72 23.89
CA ASP A 63 -14.93 -3.25 23.70
C ASP A 63 -15.38 -2.82 22.29
N SER A 64 -15.81 -3.80 21.49
CA SER A 64 -16.36 -3.62 20.15
C SER A 64 -17.52 -4.59 19.95
N THR A 65 -18.43 -4.26 19.04
CA THR A 65 -19.46 -5.21 18.58
C THR A 65 -18.78 -6.47 18.06
N SER A 66 -19.31 -7.64 18.43
CA SER A 66 -18.78 -8.92 17.96
C SER A 66 -18.73 -8.98 16.44
N THR A 67 -17.60 -9.40 15.90
CA THR A 67 -17.46 -9.64 14.46
C THR A 67 -18.53 -10.61 13.96
N ASP A 68 -18.91 -11.60 14.76
CA ASP A 68 -19.95 -12.55 14.40
C ASP A 68 -21.33 -11.89 14.29
N GLU A 69 -21.64 -10.92 15.16
CA GLU A 69 -22.89 -10.17 15.10
C GLU A 69 -22.95 -9.29 13.85
N VAL A 70 -21.84 -8.65 13.47
CA VAL A 70 -21.75 -7.79 12.28
C VAL A 70 -21.81 -8.61 10.99
N VAL A 71 -21.09 -9.73 10.94
CA VAL A 71 -20.91 -10.52 9.70
C VAL A 71 -22.03 -11.54 9.51
N TYR A 72 -22.46 -12.22 10.57
CA TYR A 72 -23.44 -13.31 10.48
C TYR A 72 -24.83 -12.92 11.03
N GLY A 73 -24.95 -11.77 11.68
CA GLY A 73 -26.16 -11.35 12.36
C GLY A 73 -26.34 -12.05 13.71
N SER A 74 -27.16 -11.47 14.59
CA SER A 74 -27.54 -12.11 15.84
C SER A 74 -28.32 -13.40 15.53
N ARG A 75 -27.73 -14.57 15.79
CA ARG A 75 -28.51 -15.82 15.79
C ARG A 75 -29.59 -15.70 16.88
N ALA A 76 -30.84 -15.61 16.44
CA ALA A 76 -32.02 -15.82 17.27
C ALA A 76 -32.13 -17.29 17.69
#